data_AF-A0A933H8Z7-F1
#
_entry.id   AF-A0A933H8Z7-F1
#
_cell.length_a   1.000
_cell.length_b   1.000
_cell.length_c   1.000
_cell.angle_alpha   90.00
_cell.angle_beta   90.00
_cell.angle_gamma   90.00
#
_symmetry.space_group_name_H-M   'P 1'
#
loop_
_entity.id
_entity.type
_entity.pdbx_description
1 polymer ?
#
loop_
_entity_poly.entity_id
_entity_poly.type
_entity_poly.pdbx_seq_one_letter_code
_entity_poly.pdbx_strand_id
1 'polypeptide(L)' 'MGGYRLKTFEAHAKWAKPLTDADSKNLTRLLRRPSLFDMQPLITHLLERKLKLEQEAIVLPFTV' A
#
# COMPACT_ATOMS: atom_id res chain seq x y z
N MET A 1 14.15 2.54 -8.10
CA MET A 1 13.91 1.16 -7.63
C MET A 1 12.68 1.12 -6.71
N GLY A 2 11.47 1.00 -7.27
CA GLY A 2 10.21 0.95 -6.48
C GLY A 2 9.51 -0.43 -6.47
N GLY A 3 10.01 -1.40 -7.23
CA GLY A 3 9.27 -2.64 -7.55
C GLY A 3 9.15 -3.67 -6.42
N TYR A 4 10.03 -3.67 -5.43
CA TYR A 4 9.98 -4.66 -4.33
C TYR A 4 8.70 -4.54 -3.51
N ARG A 5 8.32 -3.31 -3.12
CA ARG A 5 7.14 -3.06 -2.29
C ARG A 5 5.84 -3.41 -3.01
N LEU A 6 5.80 -3.19 -4.33
CA LEU A 6 4.66 -3.57 -5.16
C LEU A 6 4.53 -5.10 -5.25
N LYS A 7 5.64 -5.82 -5.46
CA LYS A 7 5.65 -7.28 -5.44
C LYS A 7 5.20 -7.85 -4.10
N THR A 8 5.66 -7.27 -2.99
CA THR A 8 5.19 -7.64 -1.65
C THR A 8 3.70 -7.37 -1.51
N PHE A 9 3.20 -6.23 -2.01
CA PHE A 9 1.77 -5.94 -1.97
C PHE A 9 0.96 -6.99 -2.71
N GLU A 10 1.34 -7.29 -3.95
CA GLU A 10 0.65 -8.28 -4.79
C GLU A 10 0.66 -9.68 -4.16
N ALA A 11 1.79 -10.11 -3.59
CA ALA A 11 1.91 -11.42 -2.95
C ALA A 11 0.99 -11.58 -1.74
N HIS A 12 0.66 -10.48 -1.05
CA HIS A 12 -0.17 -10.47 0.15
C HIS A 12 -1.56 -9.87 -0.08
N ALA A 13 -1.91 -9.47 -1.31
CA ALA A 13 -3.12 -8.71 -1.62
C ALA A 13 -4.43 -9.40 -1.18
N LYS A 14 -4.42 -10.74 -1.06
CA LYS A 14 -5.55 -11.52 -0.53
C LYS A 14 -5.94 -11.18 0.92
N TRP A 15 -5.04 -10.54 1.68
CA TRP A 15 -5.29 -10.06 3.04
C TRP A 15 -5.44 -8.55 3.12
N ALA A 16 -5.41 -7.85 1.98
CA ALA A 16 -5.57 -6.43 1.94
C ALA A 16 -6.96 -6.00 2.44
N LYS A 17 -7.01 -4.82 3.04
CA LYS A 17 -8.23 -4.18 3.53
C LYS A 17 -8.58 -3.00 2.61
N PRO A 18 -9.88 -2.67 2.47
CA PRO A 18 -10.28 -1.45 1.77
C PRO A 18 -9.63 -0.21 2.38
N LEU A 19 -9.28 0.76 1.53
CA LEU A 19 -8.96 2.10 1.99
C LEU A 19 -10.20 2.77 2.56
N THR A 20 -10.05 3.47 3.67
CA THR A 20 -11.03 4.43 4.13
C THR A 20 -10.92 5.74 3.32
N ASP A 21 -11.92 6.61 3.44
CA ASP A 21 -11.85 7.96 2.87
C ASP A 21 -10.68 8.76 3.44
N ALA A 22 -10.37 8.55 4.73
CA ALA A 22 -9.24 9.18 5.39
C ALA A 22 -7.90 8.69 4.80
N ASP A 23 -7.77 7.39 4.56
CA ASP A 23 -6.59 6.81 3.93
C ASP A 23 -6.38 7.40 2.54
N SER A 24 -7.44 7.45 1.72
CA SER A 24 -7.39 7.95 0.35
C SER A 24 -6.96 9.42 0.28
N LYS A 25 -7.50 10.28 1.17
CA LYS A 25 -7.10 11.69 1.29
C LYS A 25 -5.65 11.83 1.72
N ASN A 26 -5.20 11.02 2.68
CA ASN A 26 -3.82 11.05 3.16
C ASN A 26 -2.83 10.60 2.09
N LEU A 27 -3.11 9.50 1.39
CA LEU A 27 -2.28 8.98 0.29
C LEU A 27 -2.18 9.99 -0.86
N THR A 28 -3.30 10.64 -1.23
CA THR A 28 -3.30 11.71 -2.24
C THR A 28 -2.42 12.89 -1.83
N ARG A 29 -2.41 13.24 -0.53
CA ARG A 29 -1.52 14.28 0.00
C ARG A 29 -0.05 13.86 -0.04
N LEU A 30 0.26 12.57 0.19
CA LEU A 30 1.62 12.05 0.15
C LEU A 30 2.20 12.04 -1.27
N LEU A 31 1.38 11.81 -2.32
CA LEU A 31 1.84 11.89 -3.72
C LEU A 31 2.47 13.23 -4.09
N ARG A 32 2.01 14.32 -3.44
CA ARG A 32 2.48 15.68 -3.70
C ARG A 32 3.82 15.99 -3.00
N ARG A 33 4.38 15.07 -2.21
CA ARG A 33 5.63 15.29 -1.48
C ARG A 33 6.82 14.85 -2.34
N PRO A 34 7.72 15.76 -2.75
CA PRO A 34 8.88 15.40 -3.56
C PRO A 34 9.81 14.39 -2.86
N SER A 35 9.89 14.46 -1.53
CA SER A 35 10.69 13.54 -0.71
C SER A 35 10.18 12.09 -0.72
N LEU A 36 9.00 11.83 -1.28
CA LEU A 36 8.39 10.50 -1.40
C LEU A 36 8.28 10.06 -2.85
N PHE A 37 9.10 10.62 -3.75
CA PHE A 37 9.08 10.28 -5.17
C PHE A 37 9.22 8.76 -5.42
N ASP A 38 10.08 8.08 -4.66
CA ASP A 38 10.28 6.63 -4.77
C ASP A 38 9.05 5.81 -4.35
N MET A 39 8.16 6.40 -3.55
CA MET A 39 6.92 5.78 -3.07
C MET A 39 5.72 6.03 -3.99
N GLN A 40 5.82 6.97 -4.93
CA GLN A 40 4.73 7.29 -5.84
C GLN A 40 4.14 6.06 -6.54
N PRO A 41 4.94 5.12 -7.09
CA PRO A 41 4.37 3.94 -7.74
C PRO A 41 3.51 3.08 -6.80
N LEU A 42 3.93 2.91 -5.55
CA LEU A 42 3.16 2.15 -4.56
C LEU A 42 1.89 2.90 -4.17
N ILE A 43 2.01 4.19 -3.85
CA ILE A 43 0.86 5.00 -3.41
C ILE A 43 -0.20 5.07 -4.50
N THR A 44 0.20 5.27 -5.76
CA THR A 44 -0.70 5.24 -6.92
C THR A 44 -1.42 3.90 -7.02
N HIS A 45 -0.68 2.79 -6.88
CA HIS A 45 -1.26 1.46 -6.93
C HIS A 45 -2.29 1.20 -5.82
N LEU A 46 -2.01 1.62 -4.58
CA LEU A 46 -2.95 1.49 -3.46
C LEU A 46 -4.24 2.29 -3.71
N LEU A 47 -4.12 3.50 -4.24
CA LEU A 47 -5.25 4.37 -4.58
C LEU A 47 -6.10 3.79 -5.73
N GLU A 48 -5.47 3.29 -6.79
CA GLU A 48 -6.15 2.66 -7.93
C GLU A 48 -6.93 1.41 -7.50
N ARG A 49 -6.33 0.58 -6.66
CA ARG A 49 -6.98 -0.65 -6.16
C ARG A 49 -7.93 -0.41 -5.00
N LYS A 50 -7.88 0.75 -4.36
CA LYS A 50 -8.62 1.08 -3.13
C LYS A 50 -8.35 0.08 -1.99
N LEU A 51 -7.12 -0.41 -1.91
CA LEU A 51 -6.69 -1.41 -0.93
C LEU A 51 -5.42 -0.98 -0.20
N LYS A 52 -5.26 -1.42 1.05
CA LYS A 52 -4.04 -1.32 1.85
C LYS A 52 -3.68 -2.66 2.49
N LEU A 53 -2.39 -2.86 2.74
CA LEU A 53 -1.91 -3.92 3.61
C LEU A 53 -1.54 -3.34 4.97
N GLU A 54 -2.08 -3.96 6.01
CA GLU A 54 -1.61 -3.73 7.38
C GLU A 54 -0.36 -4.60 7.61
N GLN A 55 0.57 -4.12 8.45
CA GLN A 55 1.84 -4.81 8.69
C GLN A 55 1.66 -6.24 9.22
N GLU A 56 0.59 -6.48 9.99
CA GLU A 56 0.22 -7.80 10.49
C GLU A 56 0.01 -8.83 9.38
N ALA A 57 -0.47 -8.42 8.19
CA ALA A 57 -0.66 -9.31 7.04
C ALA A 57 0.66 -9.79 6.39
N ILE A 58 1.78 -9.18 6.76
CA ILE A 58 3.12 -9.53 6.31
C ILE A 58 3.86 -10.32 7.40
N VAL A 59 3.69 -9.95 8.67
CA VAL A 59 4.41 -10.52 9.82
C VAL A 59 3.79 -11.83 10.31
N LEU A 60 2.48 -12.05 10.12
CA LEU A 60 1.79 -13.26 10.57
C LEU A 60 1.40 -14.15 9.38
N PRO A 61 2.29 -15.04 8.91
CA PRO A 61 1.82 -16.22 8.20
C PRO A 61 1.15 -17.11 9.24
N PHE A 62 -0.16 -16.95 9.42
CA PHE A 62 -1.10 -17.85 10.11
C PHE A 62 -0.43 -18.94 10.97
N THR A 63 -0.31 -18.69 12.27
CA THR A 63 -0.34 -19.79 13.24
C THR A 63 -1.73 -20.42 13.09
N VAL A 64 -1.76 -21.64 12.55
CA VAL A 64 -2.93 -22.52 12.49
C VAL A 64 -3.36 -22.90 13.90
#